data_AF-A0A1E7LHJ9-F1
#
_entry.id   AF-A0A1E7LHJ9-F1
#
_cell.length_a   1.000
_cell.length_b   1.000
_cell.length_c   1.000
_cell.angle_alpha   90.00
_cell.angle_beta   90.00
_cell.angle_gamma   90.00
#
_symmetry.space_group_name_H-M   'P 1'
#
loop_
_entity.id
_entity.type
_entity.pdbx_description
1 polymer ?
#
loop_
_entity_poly.entity_id
_entity_poly.type
_entity_poly.pdbx_seq_one_letter_code
_entity_poly.pdbx_strand_id
1 'polypeptide(L)'
;MRCVIARFPFDLTKSGVLESMRGIKPEQITGESVIIGRRTYPVKQVGQVITRQDRRDFSGNEVLRAMSRLGFTCPGPTGPTDPAAAPRRVLTPLQQASALLGSPASA
;
A
#
# COMPACT_ATOMS: atom_id res chain seq x y z
N MET A 1 11.78 6.82 13.84
CA MET A 1 11.69 7.21 12.41
C MET A 1 10.57 8.20 12.32
N ARG A 2 10.88 9.42 11.87
CA ARG A 2 9.86 10.46 11.74
C ARG A 2 9.08 10.31 10.44
N CYS A 3 7.75 10.22 10.52
CA CYS A 3 6.84 10.28 9.37
C CYS A 3 5.69 11.24 9.65
N VAL A 4 4.91 11.56 8.62
CA VAL A 4 3.69 12.36 8.72
C VAL A 4 2.52 11.49 8.29
N ILE A 5 1.47 11.44 9.12
CA ILE A 5 0.23 10.71 8.87
C ILE A 5 -0.94 11.64 9.22
N ALA A 6 -1.93 11.76 8.34
CA ALA A 6 -3.03 12.72 8.50
C ALA A 6 -2.55 14.17 8.73
N ARG A 7 -1.43 14.54 8.11
CA ARG A 7 -0.75 15.86 8.29
C ARG A 7 -0.09 16.08 9.65
N PHE A 8 -0.09 15.10 10.55
CA PHE A 8 0.57 15.19 11.85
C PHE A 8 1.89 14.42 11.87
N PRO A 9 2.96 14.96 12.48
CA PRO A 9 4.23 14.26 12.61
C PRO A 9 4.18 13.19 13.72
N PHE A 10 4.73 12.02 13.44
CA PHE A 10 4.90 10.92 14.39
C PHE A 10 6.34 10.44 14.38
N ASP A 11 6.85 10.01 15.54
CA ASP A 11 8.06 9.18 15.60
C ASP A 11 7.68 7.73 15.87
N LEU A 12 7.89 6.89 14.87
CA LEU A 12 7.58 5.47 14.93
C LEU A 12 8.86 4.65 14.95
N THR A 13 8.85 3.55 15.70
CA THR A 13 9.91 2.55 15.71
C THR A 13 9.33 1.19 15.38
N LYS A 14 10.14 0.30 14.81
CA LYS A 14 9.71 -1.07 14.49
C LYS A 14 9.24 -1.82 15.74
N SER A 15 9.98 -1.69 16.86
CA SER A 15 9.60 -2.27 18.16
C SER A 15 8.30 -1.70 18.69
N GLY A 16 8.13 -0.37 18.66
CA GLY A 16 6.90 0.27 19.13
C GLY A 16 5.65 -0.17 18.37
N VAL A 17 5.77 -0.41 17.06
CA VAL A 17 4.69 -0.99 16.25
C VAL A 17 4.38 -2.43 16.67
N LEU A 18 5.41 -3.27 16.87
CA LEU A 18 5.23 -4.65 17.33
C LEU A 18 4.55 -4.73 18.71
N GLU A 19 4.94 -3.85 19.63
CA GLU A 19 4.36 -3.76 20.96
C GLU A 19 2.91 -3.29 20.93
N SER A 20 2.62 -2.24 20.15
CA SER A 20 1.26 -1.70 20.02
C SER A 20 0.28 -2.69 19.39
N MET A 21 0.77 -3.55 18.49
CA MET A 21 -0.05 -4.56 17.82
C MET A 21 -0.18 -5.88 18.60
N ARG A 22 0.47 -6.01 19.77
CA ARG A 22 0.38 -7.20 20.60
C ARG A 22 -1.06 -7.41 21.08
N GLY A 23 -1.57 -8.63 20.89
CA GLY A 23 -2.93 -8.99 21.33
C GLY A 23 -4.05 -8.46 20.43
N ILE A 24 -3.73 -7.67 19.40
CA ILE A 24 -4.71 -7.18 18.45
C ILE A 24 -5.13 -8.31 17.51
N LYS A 25 -6.45 -8.52 17.37
CA LYS A 25 -7.01 -9.47 16.41
C LYS A 25 -7.03 -8.82 15.02
N PRO A 26 -6.48 -9.47 13.98
CA PRO A 26 -6.56 -8.95 12.61
C PRO A 26 -8.02 -8.91 12.16
N GLU A 27 -8.40 -7.80 11.54
CA GLU A 27 -9.67 -7.65 10.83
C GLU A 27 -9.62 -8.27 9.44
N GLN A 28 -10.78 -8.39 8.80
CA GLN A 28 -10.89 -8.87 7.42
C GLN A 28 -10.10 -7.96 6.49
N ILE A 29 -9.21 -8.58 5.69
CA ILE A 29 -8.38 -7.87 4.73
C ILE A 29 -9.18 -7.66 3.46
N THR A 30 -9.50 -6.41 3.15
CA THR A 30 -10.23 -6.00 1.94
C THR A 30 -9.35 -5.26 0.93
N GLY A 31 -8.05 -5.08 1.22
CA GLY A 31 -7.15 -4.29 0.40
C GLY A 31 -5.70 -4.32 0.91
N GLU A 32 -5.05 -3.15 0.95
CA GLU A 32 -3.68 -3.00 1.43
C GLU A 32 -3.48 -3.60 2.83
N SER A 33 -2.41 -4.38 2.99
CA SER A 33 -2.11 -5.07 4.23
C SER A 33 -0.62 -5.00 4.58
N VAL A 34 -0.32 -5.32 5.83
CA VAL A 34 1.05 -5.38 6.37
C VAL A 34 1.19 -6.60 7.26
N ILE A 35 2.33 -7.27 7.14
CA ILE A 35 2.68 -8.41 7.98
C ILE A 35 3.41 -7.88 9.22
N ILE A 36 2.83 -8.14 10.40
CA ILE A 36 3.39 -7.76 11.70
C ILE A 36 3.53 -9.02 12.55
N GLY A 37 4.78 -9.38 12.84
CA GLY A 37 5.10 -10.67 13.45
C GLY A 37 4.72 -11.82 12.51
N ARG A 38 3.76 -12.65 12.93
CA ARG A 38 3.25 -13.80 12.16
C ARG A 38 1.84 -13.59 11.58
N ARG A 39 1.31 -12.37 11.65
CA ARG A 39 -0.08 -12.05 11.28
C ARG A 39 -0.12 -10.94 10.25
N THR A 40 -1.10 -11.00 9.36
CA THR A 40 -1.36 -9.97 8.36
C THR A 40 -2.50 -9.09 8.84
N TYR A 41 -2.31 -7.77 8.79
CA TYR A 41 -3.28 -6.79 9.24
C TYR A 41 -3.62 -5.81 8.11
N PRO A 42 -4.87 -5.35 8.00
CA PRO A 42 -5.23 -4.23 7.15
C PRO A 42 -4.43 -2.98 7.56
N VAL A 43 -3.89 -2.23 6.58
CA VAL A 43 -3.10 -1.03 6.89
C VAL A 43 -3.89 0.02 7.68
N LYS A 44 -5.21 0.11 7.44
CA LYS A 44 -6.07 1.07 8.16
C LYS A 44 -6.27 0.70 9.62
N GLN A 45 -6.30 -0.60 9.94
CA GLN A 45 -6.33 -1.07 11.32
C GLN A 45 -5.02 -0.70 12.02
N VAL A 46 -3.88 -0.99 11.40
CA VAL A 46 -2.56 -0.70 11.97
C VAL A 46 -2.38 0.79 12.21
N GLY A 47 -2.73 1.62 11.21
CA GLY A 47 -2.67 3.08 11.33
C GLY A 47 -3.44 3.59 12.55
N GLN A 48 -4.69 3.14 12.71
CA GLN A 48 -5.53 3.54 13.84
C GLN A 48 -4.90 3.15 15.19
N VAL A 49 -4.34 1.94 15.30
CA VAL A 49 -3.74 1.47 16.55
C VAL A 49 -2.50 2.29 16.92
N ILE A 50 -1.61 2.54 15.96
CA ILE A 50 -0.31 3.19 16.23
C ILE A 50 -0.40 4.72 16.34
N THR A 51 -1.34 5.36 15.64
CA THR A 51 -1.52 6.82 15.70
C THR A 51 -2.64 7.25 16.63
N ARG A 52 -3.54 6.32 17.00
CA ARG A 52 -4.79 6.59 17.74
C ARG A 52 -5.74 7.56 17.02
N GLN A 53 -5.55 7.78 15.72
CA GLN A 53 -6.41 8.63 14.90
C GLN A 53 -7.60 7.84 14.34
N ASP A 54 -8.65 8.54 13.93
CA ASP A 54 -9.75 7.90 13.23
C ASP A 54 -9.32 7.44 11.83
N ARG A 55 -9.89 6.34 11.35
CA ARG A 55 -9.57 5.81 10.02
C ARG A 55 -9.91 6.78 8.90
N ARG A 56 -10.76 7.78 9.13
CA ARG A 56 -11.15 8.80 8.14
C ARG A 56 -10.09 9.88 7.97
N ASP A 57 -9.21 10.07 8.94
CA ASP A 57 -8.22 11.15 8.92
C ASP A 57 -6.99 10.84 8.05
N PHE A 58 -6.73 9.55 7.77
CA PHE A 58 -5.56 9.13 6.99
C PHE A 58 -5.89 8.09 5.91
N SER A 59 -5.03 8.05 4.90
CA SER A 59 -5.07 7.09 3.80
C SER A 59 -4.23 5.83 4.09
N GLY A 60 -4.65 4.70 3.52
CA GLY A 60 -3.89 3.44 3.61
C GLY A 60 -2.45 3.57 3.12
N ASN A 61 -2.24 4.29 2.01
CA ASN A 61 -0.92 4.51 1.43
C ASN A 61 0.03 5.34 2.33
N GLU A 62 -0.47 6.22 3.21
CA GLU A 62 0.38 6.93 4.17
C GLU A 62 0.99 5.95 5.16
N VAL A 63 0.14 5.08 5.72
CA VAL A 63 0.54 4.05 6.68
C VAL A 63 1.42 2.99 6.00
N LEU A 64 1.06 2.54 4.80
CA LEU A 64 1.84 1.58 4.02
C LEU A 64 3.27 2.06 3.80
N ARG A 65 3.45 3.33 3.41
CA ARG A 65 4.78 3.94 3.25
C ARG A 65 5.55 3.99 4.56
N ALA A 66 4.90 4.35 5.66
CA ALA A 66 5.54 4.33 6.98
C ALA A 66 5.99 2.92 7.38
N MET A 67 5.13 1.91 7.20
CA MET A 67 5.44 0.52 7.52
C MET A 67 6.56 -0.05 6.66
N SER A 68 6.55 0.21 5.36
CA SER A 68 7.62 -0.21 4.44
C SER A 68 8.96 0.41 4.82
N ARG A 69 9.00 1.70 5.16
CA ARG A 69 10.22 2.39 5.62
C ARG A 69 10.74 1.88 6.97
N LEU A 70 9.86 1.39 7.84
CA LEU A 70 10.24 0.70 9.09
C LEU A 70 10.71 -0.74 8.85
N GLY A 71 10.66 -1.23 7.60
CA GLY A 71 11.10 -2.58 7.23
C GLY A 71 10.09 -3.66 7.58
N PHE A 72 8.79 -3.36 7.50
CA PHE A 72 7.73 -4.36 7.49
C PHE A 72 7.41 -4.79 6.06
N THR A 73 7.09 -6.08 5.90
CA THR A 73 6.62 -6.61 4.63
C THR A 73 5.17 -6.19 4.41
N CYS A 74 4.93 -5.47 3.33
CA CYS A 74 3.59 -5.07 2.91
C CYS A 74 3.24 -5.84 1.64
N PRO A 75 2.40 -6.88 1.72
CA PRO A 75 1.89 -7.54 0.52
C PRO A 75 1.19 -6.49 -0.35
N GLY A 76 1.50 -6.46 -1.64
CA GLY A 76 0.72 -5.68 -2.60
C GLY A 76 -0.77 -6.04 -2.51
N PRO A 77 -1.68 -5.19 -3.02
CA PRO A 77 -3.12 -5.45 -2.96
C PRO A 77 -3.38 -6.83 -3.54
N THR A 78 -3.65 -7.78 -2.64
CA THR A 78 -3.73 -9.20 -2.97
C THR A 78 -5.15 -9.43 -3.48
N GLY A 79 -5.43 -8.94 -4.69
CA GLY A 79 -6.23 -9.73 -5.61
C GLY A 79 -5.42 -10.98 -5.98
N PRO A 80 -6.04 -12.06 -6.47
CA PRO A 80 -5.31 -13.18 -7.03
C PRO A 80 -4.48 -12.67 -8.22
N THR A 81 -3.23 -12.29 -7.98
CA THR A 81 -2.26 -11.89 -9.00
C THR A 81 -1.40 -13.10 -9.30
N ASP A 82 -1.87 -13.83 -10.30
CA ASP A 82 -1.00 -14.56 -11.21
C ASP A 82 0.16 -13.63 -11.66
N PRO A 83 1.42 -14.06 -11.60
CA PRO A 83 2.57 -13.23 -11.96
C PRO A 83 2.63 -12.83 -13.46
N ALA A 84 1.65 -13.16 -14.30
CA ALA A 84 1.62 -12.80 -15.72
C ALA A 84 0.82 -11.53 -16.07
N ALA A 85 0.14 -10.87 -15.12
CA ALA A 85 -0.63 -9.66 -15.43
C ALA A 85 0.20 -8.38 -15.21
N ALA A 86 1.18 -8.14 -16.09
CA ALA A 86 1.55 -6.75 -16.40
C ALA A 86 0.25 -5.98 -16.73
N PRO A 87 0.07 -4.72 -16.28
CA PRO A 87 -1.11 -3.96 -16.68
C PRO A 87 -1.11 -3.93 -18.19
N ARG A 88 -2.06 -4.62 -18.82
CA ARG A 88 -2.23 -4.61 -20.26
C ARG A 88 -2.51 -3.16 -20.59
N ARG A 89 -1.48 -2.47 -21.06
CA ARG A 89 -1.46 -1.02 -21.27
C ARG A 89 -2.55 -0.76 -22.30
N VAL A 90 -3.77 -0.45 -21.82
CA VAL A 90 -4.90 -0.19 -22.70
C VAL A 90 -4.51 1.06 -23.44
N LEU A 91 -4.27 0.92 -24.73
CA LEU A 91 -3.89 2.05 -25.57
C LEU A 91 -5.03 3.05 -25.53
N THR A 92 -4.69 4.32 -25.33
CA THR A 92 -5.68 5.38 -25.55
C THR A 92 -6.20 5.29 -26.99
N PRO A 93 -7.41 5.78 -27.29
CA PRO A 93 -7.97 5.76 -28.64
C PRO A 93 -6.99 6.33 -29.69
N LEU A 94 -6.23 7.36 -29.31
CA LEU A 94 -5.19 7.98 -30.12
C LEU A 94 -4.00 7.05 -30.38
N GLN A 95 -3.49 6.34 -29.37
CA GLN A 95 -2.40 5.36 -29.54
C GLN A 95 -2.83 4.17 -30.39
N GLN A 96 -4.09 3.74 -30.28
CA GLN A 96 -4.63 2.67 -31.12
C GLN A 96 -4.71 3.10 -32.58
N ALA A 97 -5.15 4.33 -32.86
CA ALA A 97 -5.17 4.89 -34.21
C ALA A 97 -3.74 5.03 -34.79
N SER A 98 -2.78 5.54 -34.01
CA SER A 98 -1.38 5.63 -34.44
C SER A 98 -0.77 4.26 -34.78
N ALA A 99 -1.14 3.20 -34.05
CA ALA A 99 -0.67 1.85 -34.36
C ALA A 99 -1.25 1.31 -35.67
N LEU A 100 -2.53 1.60 -35.98
CA LEU A 100 -3.17 1.16 -37.22
C LEU A 100 -2.61 1.86 -38.46
N LEU A 101 -2.18 3.10 -38.32
CA LEU A 101 -1.64 3.89 -39.43
C LEU A 101 -0.17 3.58 -39.74
N GLY A 102 0.51 2.80 -38.87
CA GLY A 102 1.94 2.52 -38.97
C GLY A 102 2.81 3.73 -38.60
N SER A 103 4.06 3.48 -38.21
CA SER A 103 5.05 4.56 -38.12
C SER A 103 5.54 4.91 -39.53
N PRO A 104 5.76 6.19 -39.87
CA PRO A 104 6.32 6.53 -41.16
C PRO A 104 7.71 5.91 -41.28
N ALA A 105 7.96 5.20 -42.39
CA ALA A 105 9.30 4.76 -42.74
C ALA A 105 10.20 5.99 -42.84
N SER A 106 11.19 6.10 -41.94
CA SER A 106 12.24 7.10 -42.09
C SER A 106 13.07 6.71 -43.32
N ALA A 107 13.22 7.64 -44.25
CA ALA A 107 14.00 7.48 -45.47
C ALA A 107 15.51 7.56 -45.19
#